data_AF-A0AAV5ILV7-F1
#
_entry.id   AF-A0AAV5ILV7-F1
#
_cell.length_a   1.000
_cell.length_b   1.000
_cell.length_c   1.000
_cell.angle_alpha   90.00
_cell.angle_beta   90.00
_cell.angle_gamma   90.00
#
_symmetry.space_group_name_H-M   'P 1'
#
loop_
_entity.id
_entity.type
_entity.pdbx_description
1 polymer ?
#
loop_
_entity_poly.entity_id
_entity_poly.type
_entity_poly.pdbx_seq_one_letter_code
_entity_poly.pdbx_strand_id
1 'polypeptide(L)'
;MLAPPPEGTFDMEEVNLPIKNAPKDSLPEQVPLLNLEAAPIESNESKKGKVTQILIFLYENLKLKQILQPAIIASILAMVIGAVPVLKHLIFTTDAPLFFFTDSCIILGEAMIPCILLALGGNLIDGPGSSKLGFRTTAAIIFGRLVLVPPMGLGIVTLADKLGFLPPGDMMFKFVLLLQHTMPTSVLSGAVANLRGCGREAAAVLFWVHIFAVFSMAAWIVLYLNLLF
;
A
#
# COMPACT_ATOMS: atom_id res chain seq x y z
N MET A 1 -36.87 30.00 -0.68
CA MET A 1 -36.96 29.31 -1.98
C MET A 1 -36.40 30.26 -3.03
N LEU A 2 -35.30 29.88 -3.67
CA LEU A 2 -34.64 30.64 -4.73
C LEU A 2 -34.40 29.65 -5.88
N ALA A 3 -34.75 30.03 -7.11
CA ALA A 3 -34.64 29.16 -8.27
C ALA A 3 -33.18 29.05 -8.77
N PRO A 4 -32.75 27.90 -9.31
CA PRO A 4 -31.43 27.76 -9.92
C PRO A 4 -31.36 28.46 -11.29
N PRO A 5 -30.20 29.01 -11.69
CA PRO A 5 -29.98 29.53 -13.04
C PRO A 5 -29.85 28.40 -14.08
N PRO A 6 -30.14 28.67 -15.37
CA PRO A 6 -30.24 27.65 -16.42
C PRO A 6 -28.88 27.12 -16.88
N GLU A 7 -28.88 25.87 -17.37
CA GLU A 7 -27.71 25.16 -17.86
C GLU A 7 -27.18 25.75 -19.18
N GLY A 8 -25.86 25.96 -19.25
CA GLY A 8 -25.14 26.37 -20.46
C GLY A 8 -24.20 25.27 -20.93
N THR A 9 -24.39 24.82 -22.17
CA THR A 9 -23.61 23.76 -22.81
C THR A 9 -22.13 24.16 -22.96
N PHE A 10 -21.22 23.27 -22.57
CA PHE A 10 -19.79 23.41 -22.85
C PHE A 10 -19.42 22.64 -24.12
N ASP A 11 -19.33 23.34 -25.24
CA ASP A 11 -18.68 22.82 -26.45
C ASP A 11 -17.15 22.82 -26.26
N MET A 12 -16.48 21.69 -26.54
CA MET A 12 -15.02 21.60 -26.57
C MET A 12 -14.53 21.54 -28.01
N GLU A 13 -13.89 22.61 -28.48
CA GLU A 13 -13.26 22.64 -29.81
C GLU A 13 -11.86 21.97 -29.80
N GLU A 14 -11.67 20.99 -30.67
CA GLU A 14 -10.40 20.29 -30.86
C GLU A 14 -9.41 21.09 -31.73
N VAL A 15 -8.56 21.91 -31.11
CA VAL A 15 -7.49 22.63 -31.85
C VAL A 15 -6.30 21.70 -32.14
N ASN A 16 -6.20 21.29 -33.40
CA ASN A 16 -5.10 20.49 -33.95
C ASN A 16 -3.84 21.36 -34.20
N LEU A 17 -2.67 20.88 -33.77
CA LEU A 17 -1.36 21.53 -34.01
C LEU A 17 -0.57 20.81 -35.12
N PRO A 18 -0.06 21.52 -36.16
CA PRO A 18 0.68 20.90 -37.26
C PRO A 18 2.20 20.82 -37.01
N ILE A 19 2.83 19.74 -37.50
CA ILE A 19 4.28 19.48 -37.48
C ILE A 19 4.93 20.01 -38.77
N LYS A 20 6.02 20.80 -38.70
CA LYS A 20 6.96 20.95 -39.84
C LYS A 20 8.40 21.45 -39.49
N ASN A 21 9.35 20.51 -39.58
CA ASN A 21 10.73 20.53 -40.11
C ASN A 21 11.62 21.82 -40.09
N ALA A 22 12.89 21.64 -39.69
CA ALA A 22 14.04 22.56 -39.85
C ALA A 22 14.62 22.57 -41.30
N PRO A 23 15.58 23.46 -41.69
CA PRO A 23 17.02 23.23 -41.35
C PRO A 23 18.02 24.45 -41.33
N LYS A 24 19.20 24.20 -40.71
CA LYS A 24 20.60 24.54 -41.12
C LYS A 24 21.30 25.94 -40.94
N ASP A 25 22.56 25.79 -40.49
CA ASP A 25 23.84 26.48 -40.81
C ASP A 25 24.10 27.97 -40.44
N SER A 26 24.92 28.22 -39.39
CA SER A 26 26.31 28.77 -39.53
C SER A 26 26.99 29.09 -38.17
N LEU A 27 28.18 28.50 -37.91
CA LEU A 27 29.20 28.93 -36.92
C LEU A 27 30.14 30.00 -37.58
N PRO A 28 31.21 30.57 -36.96
CA PRO A 28 31.87 30.25 -35.67
C PRO A 28 32.32 31.44 -34.77
N GLU A 29 32.73 31.17 -33.53
CA GLU A 29 33.86 31.90 -32.91
C GLU A 29 34.64 31.09 -31.84
N GLN A 30 35.79 30.57 -32.27
CA GLN A 30 37.08 30.39 -31.58
C GLN A 30 37.24 29.50 -30.29
N VAL A 31 38.38 28.80 -30.27
CA VAL A 31 38.92 27.79 -29.32
C VAL A 31 40.40 28.20 -29.02
N PRO A 32 41.30 27.45 -28.31
CA PRO A 32 41.19 26.37 -27.31
C PRO A 32 42.14 26.60 -26.08
N LEU A 33 42.27 25.62 -25.16
CA LEU A 33 43.57 24.99 -24.86
C LEU A 33 43.42 23.70 -24.01
N LEU A 34 44.44 22.84 -24.08
CA LEU A 34 44.40 21.43 -23.66
C LEU A 34 45.45 21.11 -22.58
N ASN A 35 45.02 20.33 -21.58
CA ASN A 35 45.74 19.38 -20.70
C ASN A 35 47.23 19.55 -20.34
N LEU A 36 47.45 19.60 -19.01
CA LEU A 36 48.41 18.80 -18.21
C LEU A 36 47.85 18.76 -16.76
N GLU A 37 48.12 17.82 -15.84
CA GLU A 37 48.96 16.60 -15.85
C GLU A 37 48.35 15.52 -14.90
N ALA A 38 48.98 14.35 -14.83
CA ALA A 38 48.65 13.12 -14.10
C ALA A 38 48.37 13.18 -12.57
N ALA A 39 47.23 12.59 -12.16
CA ALA A 39 47.05 11.37 -11.33
C ALA A 39 47.78 11.16 -9.95
N PRO A 40 47.38 10.17 -9.11
CA PRO A 40 46.04 9.59 -8.80
C PRO A 40 45.77 9.36 -7.28
N ILE A 41 44.50 9.36 -6.82
CA ILE A 41 44.11 8.71 -5.54
C ILE A 41 42.75 7.96 -5.64
N GLU A 42 42.83 6.63 -5.46
CA GLU A 42 41.85 5.66 -4.91
C GLU A 42 40.39 5.58 -5.42
N SER A 43 40.23 4.66 -6.37
CA SER A 43 39.18 3.62 -6.44
C SER A 43 38.13 3.53 -5.30
N ASN A 44 36.92 4.05 -5.55
CA ASN A 44 35.71 3.52 -4.89
C ASN A 44 34.39 3.61 -5.71
N GLU A 45 34.44 4.02 -6.99
CA GLU A 45 33.21 4.25 -7.78
C GLU A 45 32.55 3.00 -8.39
N SER A 46 33.32 1.92 -8.63
CA SER A 46 32.85 0.76 -9.42
C SER A 46 31.63 0.05 -8.81
N LYS A 47 31.51 0.00 -7.47
CA LYS A 47 30.34 -0.57 -6.80
C LYS A 47 29.13 0.36 -6.84
N LYS A 48 29.33 1.68 -6.71
CA LYS A 48 28.26 2.69 -6.73
C LYS A 48 27.56 2.71 -8.10
N GLY A 49 28.32 2.66 -9.19
CA GLY A 49 27.77 2.60 -10.55
C GLY A 49 26.84 1.41 -10.78
N LYS A 50 27.23 0.20 -10.37
CA LYS A 50 26.41 -1.02 -10.55
C LYS A 50 25.11 -0.97 -9.74
N VAL A 51 25.15 -0.51 -8.49
CA VAL A 51 23.93 -0.40 -7.65
C VAL A 51 22.98 0.65 -8.21
N THR A 52 23.48 1.80 -8.65
CA THR A 52 22.65 2.84 -9.30
C THR A 52 22.04 2.34 -10.62
N GLN A 53 22.79 1.60 -11.45
CA GLN A 53 22.27 1.03 -12.70
C GLN A 53 21.20 -0.05 -12.43
N ILE A 54 21.37 -0.89 -11.40
CA ILE A 54 20.32 -1.82 -10.97
C ILE A 54 19.08 -1.06 -10.49
N LEU A 55 19.26 0.01 -9.70
CA LEU A 55 18.15 0.88 -9.25
C LEU A 55 17.40 1.54 -10.41
N ILE A 56 18.10 2.02 -11.44
CA ILE A 56 17.49 2.62 -12.65
C ILE A 56 16.76 1.55 -13.47
N PHE A 57 17.39 0.40 -13.72
CA PHE A 57 16.76 -0.71 -14.44
C PHE A 57 15.52 -1.23 -13.71
N LEU A 58 15.59 -1.33 -12.37
CA LEU A 58 14.46 -1.70 -11.51
C LEU A 58 13.37 -0.60 -11.52
N TYR A 59 13.76 0.68 -11.58
CA TYR A 59 12.85 1.82 -11.67
C TYR A 59 12.03 1.82 -12.98
N GLU A 60 12.67 1.56 -14.11
CA GLU A 60 11.99 1.43 -15.41
C GLU A 60 11.16 0.16 -15.50
N ASN A 61 11.71 -1.01 -15.14
CA ASN A 61 11.00 -2.29 -15.31
C ASN A 61 9.74 -2.42 -14.43
N LEU A 62 9.73 -1.86 -13.21
CA LEU A 62 8.58 -1.99 -12.31
C LEU A 62 7.47 -0.95 -12.54
N LYS A 63 7.62 0.01 -13.48
CA LYS A 63 6.75 1.20 -13.57
C LYS A 63 6.52 1.81 -12.18
N LEU A 64 7.59 2.14 -11.45
CA LEU A 64 7.55 2.36 -9.99
C LEU A 64 6.47 3.35 -9.51
N LYS A 65 6.07 4.31 -10.35
CA LYS A 65 4.93 5.23 -10.11
C LYS A 65 3.60 4.54 -9.76
N GLN A 66 3.43 3.25 -10.07
CA GLN A 66 2.21 2.48 -9.82
C GLN A 66 2.36 1.38 -8.75
N ILE A 67 3.59 1.01 -8.37
CA ILE A 67 3.87 0.00 -7.32
C ILE A 67 4.30 0.62 -5.99
N LEU A 68 4.90 1.83 -6.00
CA LEU A 68 5.27 2.59 -4.81
C LEU A 68 4.03 3.28 -4.21
N GLN A 69 3.08 2.50 -3.73
CA GLN A 69 2.03 3.05 -2.87
C GLN A 69 2.72 3.60 -1.59
N PRO A 70 2.42 4.82 -1.13
CA PRO A 70 3.12 5.44 0.01
C PRO A 70 3.16 4.56 1.27
N ALA A 71 2.11 3.77 1.50
CA ALA A 71 2.03 2.79 2.59
C ALA A 71 3.14 1.72 2.54
N ILE A 72 3.56 1.28 1.35
CA ILE A 72 4.63 0.26 1.17
C ILE A 72 5.99 0.88 1.52
N ILE A 73 6.26 2.10 1.05
CA ILE A 73 7.48 2.85 1.41
C ILE A 73 7.54 3.06 2.93
N ALA A 74 6.46 3.56 3.51
CA ALA A 74 6.35 3.80 4.95
C ALA A 74 6.57 2.51 5.76
N SER A 75 6.00 1.38 5.32
CA SER A 75 6.19 0.07 5.97
C SER A 75 7.65 -0.40 5.92
N ILE A 76 8.33 -0.25 4.78
CA ILE A 76 9.75 -0.63 4.63
C ILE A 76 10.63 0.27 5.52
N LEU A 77 10.40 1.58 5.52
CA LEU A 77 11.13 2.52 6.36
C LEU A 77 10.91 2.23 7.86
N ALA A 78 9.65 2.01 8.27
CA ALA A 78 9.31 1.66 9.66
C ALA A 78 9.98 0.34 10.09
N MET A 79 10.04 -0.66 9.21
CA MET A 79 10.72 -1.93 9.47
C MET A 79 12.24 -1.74 9.64
N VAL A 80 12.89 -0.94 8.79
CA VAL A 80 14.32 -0.60 8.93
C VAL A 80 14.58 0.16 10.24
N ILE A 81 13.73 1.13 10.58
CA ILE A 81 13.80 1.90 11.82
C ILE A 81 13.64 0.99 13.06
N GLY A 82 12.68 0.07 13.04
CA GLY A 82 12.44 -0.88 14.13
C GLY A 82 13.52 -1.95 14.29
N ALA A 83 14.21 -2.31 13.20
CA ALA A 83 15.30 -3.30 13.23
C ALA A 83 16.62 -2.75 13.80
N VAL A 84 16.88 -1.45 13.67
CA VAL A 84 18.10 -0.82 14.21
C VAL A 84 17.86 -0.42 15.67
N PRO A 85 18.54 -1.04 16.68
CA PRO A 85 18.20 -0.83 18.09
C PRO A 85 18.40 0.61 18.57
N VAL A 86 19.41 1.32 18.06
CA VAL A 86 19.65 2.74 18.35
C VAL A 86 18.49 3.61 17.86
N LEU A 87 18.03 3.39 16.63
CA LEU A 87 16.98 4.18 16.01
C LEU A 87 15.61 3.83 16.61
N LYS A 88 15.40 2.55 16.95
CA LYS A 88 14.25 2.09 17.73
C LYS A 88 14.16 2.80 19.09
N HIS A 89 15.25 2.83 19.86
CA HIS A 89 15.27 3.50 21.16
C HIS A 89 15.12 5.03 21.04
N LEU A 90 15.59 5.64 19.94
CA LEU A 90 15.47 7.08 19.73
C LEU A 90 14.05 7.53 19.31
N ILE A 91 13.24 6.63 18.75
CA ILE A 91 11.94 6.95 18.13
C ILE A 91 10.75 6.33 18.89
N PHE A 92 10.90 5.16 19.52
CA PHE A 92 9.80 4.45 20.20
C PHE A 92 9.88 4.44 21.74
N THR A 93 10.99 4.84 22.36
CA THR A 93 11.07 4.95 23.83
C THR A 93 10.31 6.21 24.28
N THR A 94 9.48 6.09 25.32
CA THR A 94 8.59 7.17 25.81
C THR A 94 9.33 8.45 26.21
N ASP A 95 10.56 8.32 26.73
CA ASP A 95 11.42 9.44 27.13
C ASP A 95 12.32 9.98 26.00
N ALA A 96 12.16 9.50 24.76
CA ALA A 96 13.03 9.86 23.65
C ALA A 96 12.57 11.13 22.91
N PRO A 97 13.50 11.97 22.42
CA PRO A 97 13.17 13.28 21.84
C PRO A 97 12.35 13.22 20.53
N LEU A 98 12.33 12.08 19.82
CA LEU A 98 11.48 11.89 18.64
C LEU A 98 10.15 11.17 18.93
N PHE A 99 9.85 10.81 20.19
CA PHE A 99 8.61 10.09 20.53
C PHE A 99 7.35 10.85 20.11
N PHE A 100 7.35 12.19 20.19
CA PHE A 100 6.26 13.05 19.72
C PHE A 100 5.86 12.79 18.25
N PHE A 101 6.82 12.46 17.38
CA PHE A 101 6.53 12.14 15.98
C PHE A 101 5.82 10.79 15.86
N THR A 102 6.30 9.77 16.59
CA THR A 102 5.68 8.44 16.66
C THR A 102 4.27 8.50 17.22
N ASP A 103 4.06 9.22 18.33
CA ASP A 103 2.77 9.44 18.97
C ASP A 103 1.78 10.15 18.04
N SER A 104 2.21 11.23 17.39
CA SER A 104 1.44 11.91 16.34
C SER A 104 1.05 10.97 15.19
N CYS A 105 1.95 10.08 14.76
CA CYS A 105 1.65 9.08 13.72
C CYS A 105 0.71 7.98 14.21
N ILE A 106 0.74 7.58 15.48
CA ILE A 106 -0.20 6.61 16.06
C ILE A 106 -1.60 7.22 16.11
N ILE A 107 -1.74 8.42 16.68
CA ILE A 107 -3.03 9.15 16.75
C ILE A 107 -3.62 9.36 15.35
N LEU A 108 -2.79 9.76 14.38
CA LEU A 108 -3.21 9.88 12.98
C LEU A 108 -3.61 8.52 12.39
N GLY A 109 -2.87 7.45 12.68
CA GLY A 109 -3.18 6.08 12.24
C GLY A 109 -4.54 5.61 12.73
N GLU A 110 -4.85 5.82 14.01
CA GLU A 110 -6.15 5.51 14.61
C GLU A 110 -7.28 6.34 13.98
N ALA A 111 -7.07 7.65 13.81
CA ALA A 111 -8.04 8.55 13.17
C ALA A 111 -8.26 8.25 11.67
N MET A 112 -7.28 7.65 10.98
CA MET A 112 -7.41 7.27 9.57
C MET A 112 -8.34 6.08 9.36
N ILE A 113 -8.52 5.19 10.34
CA ILE A 113 -9.44 4.04 10.23
C ILE A 113 -10.89 4.50 9.95
N PRO A 114 -11.54 5.34 10.79
CA PRO A 114 -12.88 5.84 10.50
C PRO A 114 -12.92 6.77 9.28
N CYS A 115 -11.87 7.56 9.03
CA CYS A 115 -11.81 8.43 7.84
C CYS A 115 -11.86 7.64 6.52
N ILE A 116 -11.09 6.54 6.41
CA ILE A 116 -11.10 5.70 5.20
C ILE A 116 -12.43 4.94 5.09
N LEU A 117 -13.01 4.48 6.20
CA LEU A 117 -14.34 3.85 6.20
C LEU A 117 -15.45 4.84 5.78
N LEU A 118 -15.38 6.10 6.19
CA LEU A 118 -16.30 7.16 5.76
C LEU A 118 -16.13 7.47 4.26
N ALA A 119 -14.89 7.60 3.77
CA ALA A 119 -14.62 7.78 2.35
C ALA A 119 -15.10 6.59 1.50
N LEU A 120 -14.99 5.36 2.03
CA LEU A 120 -15.57 4.17 1.42
C LEU A 120 -17.10 4.24 1.40
N GLY A 121 -17.74 4.66 2.50
CA GLY A 121 -19.18 4.91 2.57
C GLY A 121 -19.65 5.95 1.54
N GLY A 122 -18.84 6.98 1.27
CA GLY A 122 -19.09 7.96 0.20
C GLY A 122 -19.16 7.34 -1.21
N ASN A 123 -18.54 6.19 -1.45
CA ASN A 123 -18.64 5.45 -2.72
C ASN A 123 -19.92 4.57 -2.81
N LEU A 124 -20.75 4.53 -1.76
CA LEU A 124 -22.03 3.77 -1.69
C LEU A 124 -23.27 4.67 -1.84
N ILE A 125 -23.21 5.76 -2.62
CA ILE A 125 -24.35 6.70 -2.78
C ILE A 125 -25.68 6.01 -3.15
N ASP A 126 -25.64 4.98 -3.99
CA ASP A 126 -26.81 4.20 -4.43
C ASP A 126 -26.97 2.86 -3.65
N GLY A 127 -26.28 2.75 -2.52
CA GLY A 127 -26.29 1.59 -1.63
C GLY A 127 -25.42 0.40 -2.07
N PRO A 128 -25.13 -0.53 -1.13
CA PRO A 128 -24.26 -1.69 -1.34
C PRO A 128 -24.88 -2.80 -2.22
N GLY A 129 -26.14 -2.64 -2.65
CA GLY A 129 -26.85 -3.58 -3.52
C GLY A 129 -26.79 -3.22 -5.01
N SER A 130 -26.43 -1.98 -5.36
CA SER A 130 -26.42 -1.48 -6.75
C SER A 130 -25.07 -1.69 -7.47
N SER A 131 -24.22 -2.60 -7.00
CA SER A 131 -22.93 -2.90 -7.63
C SER A 131 -23.07 -3.69 -8.92
N LYS A 132 -22.25 -3.38 -9.93
CA LYS A 132 -22.16 -4.20 -11.16
C LYS A 132 -21.65 -5.62 -10.89
N LEU A 133 -20.93 -5.83 -9.78
CA LEU A 133 -20.70 -7.15 -9.21
C LEU A 133 -22.01 -7.75 -8.70
N GLY A 134 -22.47 -8.83 -9.34
CA GLY A 134 -23.65 -9.55 -8.89
C GLY A 134 -23.46 -10.18 -7.50
N PHE A 135 -24.53 -10.22 -6.71
CA PHE A 135 -24.53 -10.69 -5.31
C PHE A 135 -23.85 -12.06 -5.11
N ARG A 136 -23.97 -12.98 -6.07
CA ARG A 136 -23.30 -14.30 -6.05
C ARG A 136 -21.78 -14.18 -5.94
N THR A 137 -21.17 -13.24 -6.67
CA THR A 137 -19.72 -13.00 -6.65
C THR A 137 -19.28 -12.40 -5.32
N THR A 138 -20.04 -11.42 -4.81
CA THR A 138 -19.81 -10.82 -3.50
C THR A 138 -19.89 -11.85 -2.38
N ALA A 139 -20.92 -12.70 -2.38
CA ALA A 139 -21.08 -13.81 -1.43
C ALA A 139 -19.93 -14.82 -1.51
N ALA A 140 -19.46 -15.16 -2.71
CA ALA A 140 -18.31 -16.05 -2.89
C ALA A 140 -16.99 -15.45 -2.34
N ILE A 141 -16.76 -14.14 -2.54
CA ILE A 141 -15.59 -13.43 -1.97
C ILE A 141 -15.66 -13.42 -0.44
N ILE A 142 -16.83 -13.10 0.13
CA ILE A 142 -17.08 -13.11 1.58
C ILE A 142 -16.81 -14.49 2.14
N PHE A 143 -17.45 -15.54 1.61
CA PHE A 143 -17.29 -16.91 2.08
C PHE A 143 -15.84 -17.40 1.95
N GLY A 144 -15.20 -17.16 0.81
CA GLY A 144 -13.80 -17.51 0.60
C GLY A 144 -12.88 -16.86 1.64
N ARG A 145 -13.01 -15.53 1.84
CA ARG A 145 -12.15 -14.80 2.78
C ARG A 145 -12.41 -15.13 4.25
N LEU A 146 -13.67 -15.29 4.65
CA LEU A 146 -14.08 -15.38 6.06
C LEU A 146 -14.23 -16.81 6.57
N VAL A 147 -14.35 -17.81 5.68
CA VAL A 147 -14.56 -19.22 6.04
C VAL A 147 -13.45 -20.13 5.51
N LEU A 148 -12.88 -19.89 4.33
CA LEU A 148 -11.84 -20.77 3.75
C LEU A 148 -10.41 -20.36 4.13
N VAL A 149 -10.10 -19.06 4.14
CA VAL A 149 -8.74 -18.57 4.49
C VAL A 149 -8.36 -18.87 5.95
N PRO A 150 -9.23 -18.72 6.98
CA PRO A 150 -8.85 -19.00 8.36
C PRO A 150 -8.41 -20.44 8.66
N PRO A 151 -9.17 -21.51 8.30
CA PRO A 151 -8.74 -22.88 8.54
C PRO A 151 -7.55 -23.28 7.66
N MET A 152 -7.39 -22.70 6.46
CA MET A 152 -6.16 -22.84 5.68
C MET A 152 -4.95 -22.23 6.41
N GLY A 153 -5.11 -21.03 6.98
CA GLY A 153 -4.11 -20.38 7.83
C GLY A 153 -3.74 -21.23 9.04
N LEU A 154 -4.74 -21.83 9.71
CA LEU A 154 -4.51 -22.76 10.82
C LEU A 154 -3.70 -23.99 10.39
N GLY A 155 -4.02 -24.57 9.23
CA GLY A 155 -3.24 -25.67 8.65
C GLY A 155 -1.79 -25.27 8.34
N ILE A 156 -1.56 -24.07 7.80
CA ILE A 156 -0.21 -23.56 7.50
C ILE A 156 0.59 -23.32 8.79
N VAL A 157 0.01 -22.65 9.79
CA VAL A 157 0.70 -22.36 11.07
C VAL A 157 1.02 -23.65 11.84
N THR A 158 0.08 -24.60 11.91
CA THR A 158 0.33 -25.89 12.59
C THR A 158 1.33 -26.78 11.85
N LEU A 159 1.38 -26.71 10.52
CA LEU A 159 2.42 -27.38 9.72
C LEU A 159 3.80 -26.74 9.95
N ALA A 160 3.89 -25.41 9.92
CA ALA A 160 5.13 -24.67 10.16
C ALA A 160 5.68 -24.90 11.58
N ASP A 161 4.79 -25.04 12.58
CA ASP A 161 5.14 -25.42 13.95
C ASP A 161 5.73 -26.82 14.02
N LYS A 162 5.09 -27.82 13.38
CA LYS A 162 5.62 -29.19 13.30
C LYS A 162 6.94 -29.31 12.52
N LEU A 163 7.21 -28.38 11.61
CA LEU A 163 8.47 -28.29 10.87
C LEU A 163 9.57 -27.51 11.63
N GLY A 164 9.27 -26.96 12.81
CA GLY A 164 10.24 -26.21 13.61
C GLY A 164 10.59 -24.82 13.07
N PHE A 165 9.77 -24.24 12.18
CA PHE A 165 9.99 -22.88 11.67
C PHE A 165 9.56 -21.78 12.63
N LEU A 166 8.76 -22.11 13.65
CA LEU A 166 8.30 -21.16 14.66
C LEU A 166 9.16 -21.25 15.94
N PRO A 167 9.34 -20.13 16.67
CA PRO A 167 9.96 -20.16 17.98
C PRO A 167 9.25 -21.14 18.94
N PRO A 168 9.99 -22.02 19.63
CA PRO A 168 9.39 -23.04 20.48
C PRO A 168 8.74 -22.41 21.72
N GLY A 169 7.45 -22.69 21.92
CA GLY A 169 6.69 -22.27 23.10
C GLY A 169 5.99 -20.90 23.00
N ASP A 170 6.28 -20.08 21.99
CA ASP A 170 5.66 -18.75 21.84
C ASP A 170 4.21 -18.81 21.31
N MET A 171 3.27 -19.11 22.21
CA MET A 171 1.83 -19.15 21.89
C MET A 171 1.32 -17.79 21.39
N MET A 172 1.86 -16.67 21.89
CA MET A 172 1.52 -15.34 21.39
C MET A 172 1.93 -15.14 19.92
N PHE A 173 3.09 -15.66 19.51
CA PHE A 173 3.54 -15.56 18.11
C PHE A 173 2.64 -16.38 17.18
N LYS A 174 2.29 -17.61 17.58
CA LYS A 174 1.31 -18.46 16.88
C LYS A 174 -0.05 -17.75 16.76
N PHE A 175 -0.54 -17.14 17.84
CA PHE A 175 -1.81 -16.41 17.85
C PHE A 175 -1.80 -15.23 16.87
N VAL A 176 -0.76 -14.40 16.86
CA VAL A 176 -0.64 -13.25 15.93
C VAL A 176 -0.63 -13.71 14.46
N LEU A 177 0.07 -14.81 14.14
CA LEU A 177 0.04 -15.38 12.79
C LEU A 177 -1.37 -15.83 12.37
N LEU A 178 -2.12 -16.46 13.28
CA LEU A 178 -3.50 -16.90 13.03
C LEU A 178 -4.47 -15.72 12.84
N LEU A 179 -4.35 -14.66 13.65
CA LEU A 179 -5.16 -13.44 13.52
C LEU A 179 -5.05 -12.80 12.13
N GLN A 180 -3.84 -12.80 11.55
CA GLN A 180 -3.59 -12.24 10.22
C GLN A 180 -4.34 -13.00 9.10
N HIS A 181 -4.63 -14.29 9.28
CA HIS A 181 -5.44 -15.07 8.34
C HIS A 181 -6.94 -14.81 8.47
N THR A 182 -7.42 -14.46 9.66
CA THR A 182 -8.84 -14.10 9.88
C THR A 182 -9.19 -12.69 9.43
N MET A 183 -8.23 -11.75 9.52
CA MET A 183 -8.50 -10.33 9.33
C MET A 183 -9.23 -10.04 7.99
N PRO A 184 -10.30 -9.23 7.99
CA PRO A 184 -11.04 -8.86 6.77
C PRO A 184 -10.14 -8.25 5.69
N THR A 185 -10.65 -8.23 4.46
CA THR A 185 -9.97 -7.61 3.31
C THR A 185 -9.64 -6.16 3.62
N SER A 186 -8.35 -5.79 3.51
CA SER A 186 -7.88 -4.44 3.80
C SER A 186 -8.61 -3.38 2.95
N VAL A 187 -9.07 -2.33 3.61
CA VAL A 187 -9.76 -1.19 2.98
C VAL A 187 -8.87 -0.48 1.95
N LEU A 188 -7.54 -0.56 2.10
CA LEU A 188 -6.57 -0.04 1.13
C LEU A 188 -6.72 -0.69 -0.25
N SER A 189 -7.15 -1.96 -0.33
CA SER A 189 -7.44 -2.63 -1.60
C SER A 189 -8.63 -1.98 -2.32
N GLY A 190 -9.63 -1.51 -1.56
CA GLY A 190 -10.75 -0.72 -2.08
C GLY A 190 -10.33 0.66 -2.58
N ALA A 191 -9.44 1.33 -1.86
CA ALA A 191 -8.86 2.60 -2.32
C ALA A 191 -8.08 2.43 -3.64
N VAL A 192 -7.30 1.35 -3.79
CA VAL A 192 -6.59 1.03 -5.04
C VAL A 192 -7.57 0.67 -6.17
N ALA A 193 -8.67 -0.02 -5.89
CA ALA A 193 -9.73 -0.28 -6.87
C ALA A 193 -10.47 1.00 -7.29
N ASN A 194 -10.66 1.95 -6.36
CA ASN A 194 -11.20 3.28 -6.66
C ASN A 194 -10.30 4.06 -7.62
N LEU A 195 -8.98 4.05 -7.41
CA LEU A 195 -7.99 4.63 -8.33
C LEU A 195 -7.96 3.94 -9.72
N ARG A 196 -8.56 2.76 -9.86
CA ARG A 196 -8.75 2.04 -11.13
C ARG A 196 -10.16 2.19 -11.72
N GLY A 197 -10.99 3.09 -11.17
CA GLY A 197 -12.35 3.34 -11.65
C GLY A 197 -13.40 2.29 -11.24
N CYS A 198 -13.04 1.33 -10.37
CA CYS A 198 -13.94 0.29 -9.86
C CYS A 198 -14.33 0.52 -8.39
N GLY A 199 -14.49 1.80 -8.00
CA GLY A 199 -14.67 2.22 -6.62
C GLY A 199 -15.97 1.72 -5.99
N ARG A 200 -17.09 1.85 -6.71
CA ARG A 200 -18.43 1.42 -6.28
C ARG A 200 -18.48 -0.08 -6.00
N GLU A 201 -17.97 -0.89 -6.92
CA GLU A 201 -17.93 -2.35 -6.82
C GLU A 201 -17.09 -2.81 -5.63
N ALA A 202 -15.89 -2.26 -5.48
CA ALA A 202 -15.00 -2.61 -4.39
C ALA A 202 -15.55 -2.16 -3.03
N ALA A 203 -16.13 -0.96 -2.96
CA ALA A 203 -16.73 -0.43 -1.75
C ALA A 203 -17.96 -1.26 -1.30
N ALA A 204 -18.82 -1.68 -2.23
CA ALA A 204 -19.95 -2.57 -1.93
C ALA A 204 -19.49 -3.94 -1.39
N VAL A 205 -18.47 -4.57 -2.00
CA VAL A 205 -17.90 -5.83 -1.48
C VAL A 205 -17.29 -5.63 -0.10
N LEU A 206 -16.51 -4.58 0.11
CA LEU A 206 -15.85 -4.29 1.39
C LEU A 206 -16.87 -4.00 2.49
N PHE A 207 -17.94 -3.27 2.20
CA PHE A 207 -19.04 -3.01 3.15
C PHE A 207 -19.62 -4.31 3.71
N TRP A 208 -20.03 -5.24 2.83
CA TRP A 208 -20.55 -6.54 3.26
C TRP A 208 -19.49 -7.39 3.97
N VAL A 209 -18.24 -7.42 3.47
CA VAL A 209 -17.14 -8.13 4.13
C VAL A 209 -16.94 -7.64 5.56
N HIS A 210 -16.94 -6.33 5.81
CA HIS A 210 -16.73 -5.78 7.15
C HIS A 210 -17.88 -6.09 8.11
N ILE A 211 -19.14 -6.08 7.65
CA ILE A 211 -20.30 -6.47 8.47
C ILE A 211 -20.19 -7.94 8.89
N PHE A 212 -19.97 -8.85 7.94
CA PHE A 212 -19.82 -10.28 8.27
C PHE A 212 -18.54 -10.60 9.04
N ALA A 213 -17.49 -9.78 8.89
CA ALA A 213 -16.25 -9.92 9.63
C ALA A 213 -16.43 -9.74 11.13
N VAL A 214 -17.31 -8.87 11.62
CA VAL A 214 -17.54 -8.70 13.06
C VAL A 214 -17.89 -10.04 13.73
N PHE A 215 -18.82 -10.79 13.13
CA PHE A 215 -19.25 -12.10 13.65
C PHE A 215 -18.21 -13.19 13.40
N SER A 216 -17.64 -13.27 12.18
CA SER A 216 -16.69 -14.33 11.84
C SER A 216 -15.36 -14.19 12.60
N MET A 217 -14.81 -12.97 12.72
CA MET A 217 -13.61 -12.69 13.51
C MET A 217 -13.81 -13.13 14.97
N ALA A 218 -14.93 -12.75 15.59
CA ALA A 218 -15.22 -13.12 16.97
C ALA A 218 -15.24 -14.65 17.16
N ALA A 219 -15.91 -15.37 16.26
CA ALA A 219 -15.95 -16.84 16.29
C ALA A 219 -14.56 -17.48 16.13
N TRP A 220 -13.75 -17.01 15.17
CA TRP A 220 -12.40 -17.53 14.98
C TRP A 220 -11.44 -17.17 16.10
N ILE A 221 -11.52 -15.96 16.68
CA ILE A 221 -10.71 -15.55 17.83
C ILE A 221 -11.00 -16.46 19.04
N VAL A 222 -12.27 -16.72 19.34
CA VAL A 222 -12.66 -17.63 20.43
C VAL A 222 -12.13 -19.05 20.17
N LEU A 223 -12.21 -19.53 18.93
CA LEU A 223 -11.66 -20.83 18.54
C LEU A 223 -10.13 -20.87 18.72
N TYR A 224 -9.40 -19.85 18.27
CA TYR A 224 -7.95 -19.79 18.39
C TYR A 224 -7.48 -19.67 19.84
N LEU A 225 -8.18 -18.91 20.67
CA LEU A 225 -7.87 -18.83 22.10
C LEU A 225 -8.00 -20.21 22.77
N ASN A 226 -9.12 -20.91 22.55
CA ASN A 226 -9.39 -22.25 23.09
C ASN A 226 -8.50 -23.37 22.48
N LEU A 227 -7.79 -23.10 21.39
CA LEU A 227 -6.85 -24.04 20.77
C LEU A 227 -5.40 -23.83 21.26
N LEU A 228 -5.04 -22.60 21.69
CA LEU A 228 -3.68 -22.23 22.08
C LEU A 228 -3.49 -22.06 23.59
N PHE A 229 -4.56 -21.85 24.36
CA PHE A 229 -4.57 -21.61 25.81
C PHE A 229 -5.57 -22.52 26.52
#